data_AF-A0A382J9A3-F1
#
_entry.id   AF-A0A382J9A3-F1
#
_cell.length_a   1.000
_cell.length_b   1.000
_cell.length_c   1.000
_cell.angle_alpha   90.00
_cell.angle_beta   90.00
_cell.angle_gamma   90.00
#
_symmetry.space_group_name_H-M   'P 1'
#
loop_
_entity.id
_entity.type
_entity.pdbx_description
1 polymer ?
#
loop_
_entity_poly.entity_id
_entity_poly.type
_entity_poly.pdbx_seq_one_letter_code
_entity_poly.pdbx_strand_id
1 'polypeptide(L)'
;FYNIGPVGEARINVMKPGECYTAHADIDDRYHLTLESEQSYLTDIERLVTYPCVANDILYEMDAGRLHTASNYGYKDRYELVIRKLLNKIDLQEPTVVTCKVENPPYNLRYLFDRSFSCLLNRLNKDGLISDFKKISDFCITFQVEQFALQEVLNLKRDCGFEVLIDYD
;
A
#
# COMPACT_ATOMS: atom_id res chain seq x y z
N PHE A 1 11.68 -24.80 -9.51
CA PHE A 1 10.80 -24.05 -8.59
C PHE A 1 11.07 -22.58 -8.77
N TYR A 2 10.06 -21.79 -9.13
CA TYR A 2 10.20 -20.34 -9.20
C TYR A 2 10.18 -19.79 -7.77
N ASN A 3 11.18 -18.99 -7.43
CA ASN A 3 11.30 -18.33 -6.14
C ASN A 3 10.75 -16.90 -6.28
N ILE A 4 9.74 -16.54 -5.49
CA ILE A 4 9.10 -15.21 -5.51
C ILE A 4 9.85 -14.18 -4.64
N GLY A 5 11.01 -14.55 -4.10
CA GLY A 5 11.85 -13.68 -3.29
C GLY A 5 11.34 -13.49 -1.86
N PRO A 6 11.83 -12.46 -1.15
CA PRO A 6 11.42 -12.15 0.21
C PRO A 6 9.94 -11.74 0.29
N VAL A 7 9.18 -12.42 1.14
CA VAL A 7 7.75 -12.18 1.36
C VAL A 7 7.48 -11.83 2.81
N GLY A 8 6.44 -11.02 3.02
CA GLY A 8 5.88 -10.70 4.32
C GLY A 8 4.73 -11.64 4.66
N GLU A 9 3.58 -11.06 5.02
CA GLU A 9 2.36 -11.80 5.34
C GLU A 9 1.74 -12.43 4.08
N ALA A 10 1.24 -13.66 4.22
CA ALA A 10 0.35 -14.31 3.26
C ALA A 10 -1.01 -14.55 3.92
N ARG A 11 -2.09 -14.18 3.25
CA ARG A 11 -3.45 -14.36 3.75
C ARG A 11 -4.46 -14.61 2.64
N ILE A 12 -5.59 -15.21 3.00
CA ILE A 12 -6.76 -15.29 2.12
C ILE A 12 -7.64 -14.09 2.39
N ASN A 13 -7.85 -13.27 1.37
CA ASN A 13 -8.87 -12.23 1.37
C ASN A 13 -10.17 -12.81 0.79
N VAL A 14 -11.29 -12.54 1.46
CA VAL A 14 -12.63 -12.90 1.00
C VAL A 14 -13.41 -11.61 0.74
N MET A 15 -13.99 -11.48 -0.44
CA MET A 15 -14.86 -10.35 -0.81
C MET A 15 -16.21 -10.85 -1.28
N LYS A 16 -17.29 -10.43 -0.64
CA LYS A 16 -18.65 -10.89 -0.94
C LYS A 16 -19.21 -10.24 -2.21
N PRO A 17 -20.25 -10.83 -2.81
CA PRO A 17 -21.06 -10.20 -3.86
C PRO A 17 -21.47 -8.76 -3.51
N GLY A 18 -21.24 -7.83 -4.44
CA GLY A 18 -21.62 -6.43 -4.30
C GLY A 18 -20.67 -5.56 -3.47
N GLU A 19 -19.59 -6.14 -2.95
CA GLU A 19 -18.57 -5.38 -2.20
C GLU A 19 -17.51 -4.79 -3.12
N CYS A 20 -16.96 -3.66 -2.69
CA CYS A 20 -15.72 -3.11 -3.21
C CYS A 20 -14.95 -2.41 -2.09
N TYR A 21 -13.63 -2.32 -2.26
CA TYR A 21 -12.81 -1.49 -1.39
C TYR A 21 -12.85 -0.03 -1.84
N THR A 22 -12.59 0.88 -0.90
CA THR A 22 -12.30 2.28 -1.26
C THR A 22 -10.99 2.35 -2.06
N ALA A 23 -10.83 3.41 -2.85
CA ALA A 23 -9.56 3.68 -3.53
C ALA A 23 -8.43 3.87 -2.50
N HIS A 24 -7.37 3.07 -2.59
CA HIS A 24 -6.24 3.12 -1.68
C HIS A 24 -4.93 2.72 -2.37
N ALA A 25 -3.82 3.00 -1.72
CA ALA A 25 -2.52 2.41 -2.02
C ALA A 25 -1.93 1.80 -0.75
N ASP A 26 -0.91 0.98 -0.91
CA ASP A 26 -0.21 0.27 0.16
C ASP A 26 1.29 0.54 0.08
N ILE A 27 1.98 0.51 1.23
CA ILE A 27 3.44 0.72 1.30
C ILE A 27 4.26 -0.40 0.64
N ASP A 28 3.67 -1.60 0.49
CA ASP A 28 4.28 -2.77 -0.14
C ASP A 28 3.47 -3.25 -1.33
N ASP A 29 4.18 -3.70 -2.36
CA ASP A 29 3.59 -4.42 -3.50
C ASP A 29 3.11 -5.82 -3.09
N ARG A 30 2.23 -6.38 -3.91
CA ARG A 30 1.53 -7.62 -3.56
C ARG A 30 1.51 -8.61 -4.71
N TYR A 31 1.59 -9.88 -4.36
CA TYR A 31 1.23 -10.98 -5.25
C TYR A 31 -0.20 -11.42 -5.01
N HIS A 32 -0.91 -11.73 -6.09
CA HIS A 32 -2.31 -12.10 -6.11
C HIS A 32 -2.50 -13.42 -6.84
N LEU A 33 -3.11 -14.40 -6.16
CA LEU A 33 -3.57 -15.64 -6.76
C LEU A 33 -5.06 -15.80 -6.48
N THR A 34 -5.86 -15.77 -7.53
CA THR A 34 -7.31 -15.99 -7.42
C THR A 34 -7.59 -17.48 -7.24
N LEU A 35 -8.33 -17.84 -6.18
CA LEU A 35 -8.70 -19.21 -5.86
C LEU A 35 -10.13 -19.53 -6.32
N GLU A 36 -11.05 -18.59 -6.14
CA GLU A 36 -12.41 -18.63 -6.68
C GLU A 36 -12.90 -17.19 -6.88
N SER A 37 -13.61 -16.94 -7.98
CA SER A 37 -14.18 -15.63 -8.28
C SER A 37 -15.27 -15.74 -9.35
N GLU A 38 -16.12 -14.73 -9.41
CA GLU A 38 -17.00 -14.47 -10.54
C GLU A 38 -17.18 -12.96 -10.70
N GLN A 39 -17.10 -12.45 -11.93
CA GLN A 39 -17.20 -11.00 -12.25
C GLN A 39 -16.50 -10.10 -11.22
N SER A 40 -15.30 -10.52 -10.81
CA SER A 40 -14.48 -9.84 -9.81
C SER A 40 -13.23 -9.26 -10.46
N TYR A 41 -12.79 -8.11 -9.96
CA TYR A 41 -11.75 -7.36 -10.62
C TYR A 41 -10.82 -6.64 -9.63
N LEU A 42 -9.57 -6.44 -10.06
CA LEU A 42 -8.65 -5.46 -9.52
C LEU A 42 -8.56 -4.28 -10.50
N THR A 43 -8.75 -3.06 -10.01
CA THR A 43 -8.73 -1.86 -10.85
C THR A 43 -7.56 -0.97 -10.44
N ASP A 44 -6.67 -0.69 -11.40
CA ASP A 44 -5.68 0.40 -11.33
C ASP A 44 -6.41 1.69 -11.71
N ILE A 45 -6.66 2.53 -10.71
CA ILE A 45 -7.46 3.75 -10.84
C ILE A 45 -6.69 4.83 -11.60
N GLU A 46 -5.36 4.87 -11.44
CA GLU A 46 -4.52 5.87 -12.11
C GLU A 46 -4.41 5.60 -13.60
N ARG A 47 -4.30 4.33 -13.99
CA ARG A 47 -4.23 3.92 -15.40
C ARG A 47 -5.59 3.69 -16.06
N LEU A 48 -6.68 3.75 -15.29
CA LEU A 48 -8.04 3.46 -15.75
C LEU A 48 -8.15 2.05 -16.37
N VAL A 49 -7.46 1.07 -15.77
CA VAL A 49 -7.43 -0.31 -16.27
C VAL A 49 -7.96 -1.25 -15.20
N THR A 50 -8.85 -2.15 -15.62
CA THR A 50 -9.47 -3.16 -14.76
C THR A 50 -9.05 -4.55 -15.23
N TYR A 51 -8.52 -5.35 -14.31
CA TYR A 51 -8.04 -6.71 -14.55
C TYR A 51 -9.01 -7.72 -13.93
N PRO A 52 -9.47 -8.74 -14.67
CA PRO A 52 -10.31 -9.77 -14.10
C PRO A 52 -9.51 -10.67 -13.15
N CYS A 53 -10.06 -10.94 -11.96
CA CYS A 53 -9.56 -11.98 -11.08
C CYS A 53 -10.03 -13.33 -11.63
N VAL A 54 -9.13 -14.12 -12.21
CA VAL A 54 -9.47 -15.43 -12.81
C VAL A 54 -8.73 -16.54 -12.06
N ALA A 55 -9.46 -17.57 -11.63
CA ALA A 55 -8.86 -18.77 -11.03
C ALA A 55 -8.19 -19.62 -12.12
N ASN A 56 -6.90 -19.35 -12.38
CA ASN A 56 -6.12 -19.95 -13.47
C ASN A 56 -4.71 -20.40 -13.03
N ASP A 57 -4.47 -20.53 -11.73
CA ASP A 57 -3.19 -20.90 -11.14
C ASP A 57 -2.01 -19.96 -11.46
N ILE A 58 -2.29 -18.73 -11.94
CA ILE A 58 -1.27 -17.71 -12.19
C ILE A 58 -1.17 -16.77 -10.99
N LEU A 59 0.07 -16.58 -10.51
CA LEU A 59 0.40 -15.57 -9.51
C LEU A 59 0.73 -14.26 -10.22
N TYR A 60 -0.10 -13.24 -10.04
CA TYR A 60 0.10 -11.91 -10.59
C TYR A 60 0.83 -11.01 -9.60
N GLU A 61 1.72 -10.15 -10.09
CA GLU A 61 2.34 -9.10 -9.30
C GLU A 61 1.59 -7.78 -9.51
N MET A 62 1.34 -7.07 -8.42
CA MET A 62 0.63 -5.81 -8.41
C MET A 62 1.50 -4.71 -7.80
N ASP A 63 1.62 -3.61 -8.55
CA ASP A 63 2.11 -2.33 -8.03
C ASP A 63 1.02 -1.72 -7.14
N ALA A 64 1.10 -1.99 -5.84
CA ALA A 64 0.09 -1.57 -4.87
C ALA A 64 0.35 -0.14 -4.37
N GLY A 65 1.45 0.49 -4.79
CA GLY A 65 1.75 1.91 -4.51
C GLY A 65 0.89 2.88 -5.32
N ARG A 66 0.26 2.42 -6.41
CA ARG A 66 -0.73 3.19 -7.16
C ARG A 66 -2.10 3.06 -6.53
N LEU A 67 -2.94 4.07 -6.73
CA LEU A 67 -4.33 3.97 -6.34
C LEU A 67 -5.03 2.81 -7.04
N HIS A 68 -5.59 1.93 -6.24
CA HIS A 68 -6.30 0.77 -6.71
C HIS A 68 -7.52 0.46 -5.87
N THR A 69 -8.35 -0.45 -6.38
CA THR A 69 -9.45 -1.06 -5.64
C THR A 69 -9.64 -2.50 -6.11
N ALA A 70 -10.37 -3.27 -5.32
CA ALA A 70 -10.89 -4.57 -5.70
C ALA A 70 -12.41 -4.55 -5.61
N SER A 71 -13.08 -5.22 -6.54
CA SER A 71 -14.54 -5.32 -6.57
C SER A 71 -15.01 -6.73 -6.89
N ASN A 72 -16.22 -7.06 -6.45
CA ASN A 72 -16.91 -8.29 -6.78
C ASN A 72 -18.35 -7.99 -7.20
N TYR A 73 -18.67 -8.22 -8.48
CA TYR A 73 -20.00 -8.04 -9.04
C TYR A 73 -20.73 -9.36 -9.32
N GLY A 74 -20.08 -10.50 -9.05
CA GLY A 74 -20.68 -11.83 -9.25
C GLY A 74 -21.61 -12.22 -8.12
N TYR A 75 -22.17 -13.43 -8.20
CA TYR A 75 -23.03 -13.98 -7.12
C TYR A 75 -22.27 -14.83 -6.10
N LYS A 76 -20.98 -15.10 -6.33
CA LYS A 76 -20.10 -15.86 -5.43
C LYS A 76 -19.12 -14.95 -4.68
N ASP A 77 -18.67 -15.41 -3.52
CA ASP A 77 -17.53 -14.80 -2.84
C ASP A 77 -16.25 -14.92 -3.70
N ARG A 78 -15.42 -13.87 -3.69
CA ARG A 78 -14.08 -13.90 -4.25
C ARG A 78 -13.11 -14.34 -3.17
N TYR A 79 -12.40 -15.44 -3.40
CA TYR A 79 -11.29 -15.91 -2.57
C TYR A 79 -9.97 -15.64 -3.27
N GLU A 80 -9.09 -14.90 -2.62
CA GLU A 80 -7.82 -14.49 -3.20
C GLU A 80 -6.69 -14.67 -2.18
N LEU A 81 -5.69 -15.48 -2.53
CA LEU A 81 -4.44 -15.53 -1.78
C LEU A 81 -3.62 -14.29 -2.12
N VAL A 82 -3.41 -13.44 -1.13
CA VAL A 82 -2.61 -12.23 -1.23
C VAL A 82 -1.34 -12.41 -0.41
N ILE A 83 -0.20 -12.20 -1.07
CA ILE A 83 1.13 -12.29 -0.45
C ILE A 83 1.80 -10.93 -0.55
N ARG A 84 2.12 -10.33 0.59
CA ARG A 84 2.82 -9.05 0.64
C ARG A 84 4.29 -9.23 0.30
N LYS A 85 4.86 -8.36 -0.52
CA LYS A 85 6.31 -8.28 -0.69
C LYS A 85 6.91 -7.65 0.57
N LEU A 86 8.00 -8.23 1.06
CA LEU A 86 8.66 -7.66 2.23
C LEU A 86 9.24 -6.28 1.85
N LEU A 87 9.11 -5.29 2.74
CA LEU A 87 9.80 -4.00 2.57
C LEU A 87 11.30 -4.22 2.47
N ASN A 88 11.96 -3.40 1.65
CA ASN A 88 13.38 -3.54 1.40
C ASN A 88 14.17 -3.21 2.67
N LYS A 89 15.16 -4.03 2.99
CA LYS A 89 16.17 -3.70 4.00
C LYS A 89 17.26 -2.91 3.31
N ILE A 90 17.27 -1.60 3.54
CA ILE A 90 18.20 -0.66 2.91
C ILE A 90 19.11 -0.05 3.97
N ASP A 91 20.40 -0.07 3.70
CA ASP A 91 21.40 0.70 4.44
C ASP A 91 21.49 2.10 3.80
N LEU A 92 20.78 3.06 4.39
CA LEU A 92 20.75 4.45 3.94
C LEU A 92 22.11 5.13 4.16
N GLN A 93 22.48 6.06 3.28
CA GLN A 93 23.76 6.78 3.33
C GLN A 93 23.72 7.96 4.31
N GLU A 94 22.70 8.82 4.19
CA GLU A 94 22.48 9.97 5.06
C GLU A 94 21.06 9.91 5.64
N PRO A 95 20.77 8.98 6.59
CA PRO A 95 19.43 8.79 7.10
C PRO A 95 18.98 9.95 8.01
N THR A 96 17.78 10.46 7.76
CA THR A 96 17.01 11.28 8.69
C THR A 96 15.91 10.43 9.31
N VAL A 97 15.74 10.50 10.63
CA VAL A 97 14.60 9.85 11.29
C VAL A 97 13.39 10.76 11.18
N VAL A 98 12.28 10.25 10.66
CA VAL A 98 11.03 11.01 10.53
C VAL A 98 9.96 10.40 11.41
N THR A 99 9.21 11.25 12.11
CA THR A 99 7.99 10.89 12.83
C THR A 99 6.83 11.71 12.31
N CYS A 100 5.75 11.05 11.91
CA CYS A 100 4.52 11.69 11.45
C CYS A 100 3.38 11.37 12.41
N LYS A 101 2.77 12.41 13.00
CA LYS A 101 1.72 12.30 14.01
C LYS A 101 0.49 13.11 13.62
N VAL A 102 -0.69 12.52 13.83
CA VAL A 102 -1.99 13.17 13.66
C VAL A 102 -2.62 13.39 15.03
N GLU A 103 -2.98 14.65 15.35
CA GLU A 103 -3.59 14.99 16.64
C GLU A 103 -5.11 15.11 16.58
N ASN A 104 -5.63 15.63 15.47
CA ASN A 104 -7.07 15.79 15.20
C ASN A 104 -7.48 14.92 14.00
N PRO A 105 -7.58 13.58 14.18
CA PRO A 105 -7.80 12.69 13.05
C PRO A 105 -9.19 12.90 12.42
N PRO A 106 -9.28 13.16 11.10
CA PRO A 106 -10.57 13.20 10.43
C PRO A 106 -11.18 11.80 10.32
N TYR A 107 -12.50 11.72 10.12
CA TYR A 107 -13.22 10.45 10.01
C TYR A 107 -12.71 9.53 8.88
N ASN A 108 -12.14 10.11 7.83
CA ASN A 108 -11.60 9.42 6.66
C ASN A 108 -10.06 9.36 6.66
N LEU A 109 -9.40 9.47 7.82
CA LEU A 109 -7.94 9.50 7.92
C LEU A 109 -7.26 8.38 7.15
N ARG A 110 -7.71 7.12 7.31
CA ARG A 110 -7.10 5.98 6.62
C ARG A 110 -7.16 6.14 5.10
N TYR A 111 -8.28 6.61 4.58
CA TYR A 111 -8.45 6.88 3.15
C TYR A 111 -7.50 7.97 2.67
N LEU A 112 -7.38 9.07 3.41
CA LEU A 112 -6.48 10.16 3.05
C LEU A 112 -5.00 9.74 3.13
N PHE A 113 -4.63 9.01 4.17
CA PHE A 113 -3.29 8.47 4.36
C PHE A 113 -2.90 7.53 3.21
N ASP A 114 -3.79 6.59 2.86
CA ASP A 114 -3.50 5.64 1.78
C ASP A 114 -3.38 6.31 0.42
N ARG A 115 -4.07 7.42 0.21
CA ARG A 115 -3.99 8.17 -1.05
C ARG A 115 -2.84 9.17 -1.13
N SER A 116 -2.04 9.30 -0.07
CA SER A 116 -0.93 10.25 0.01
C SER A 116 0.34 9.56 0.52
N PHE A 117 0.40 9.28 1.82
CA PHE A 117 1.54 8.64 2.48
C PHE A 117 1.85 7.27 1.89
N SER A 118 0.86 6.37 1.74
CA SER A 118 1.15 5.01 1.23
C SER A 118 1.73 5.04 -0.20
N CYS A 119 1.24 5.93 -1.07
CA CYS A 119 1.80 6.12 -2.42
C CYS A 119 3.27 6.54 -2.37
N LEU A 120 3.59 7.57 -1.57
CA LEU A 120 4.96 8.08 -1.46
C LEU A 120 5.90 7.03 -0.84
N LEU A 121 5.49 6.43 0.27
CA LEU A 121 6.32 5.47 0.99
C LEU A 121 6.58 4.21 0.18
N ASN A 122 5.60 3.74 -0.60
CA ASN A 122 5.80 2.63 -1.53
C ASN A 122 6.87 2.95 -2.57
N ARG A 123 6.77 4.12 -3.22
CA ARG A 123 7.76 4.59 -4.18
C ARG A 123 9.15 4.69 -3.54
N LEU A 124 9.25 5.37 -2.40
CA LEU A 124 10.54 5.52 -1.70
C LEU A 124 11.13 4.17 -1.30
N ASN A 125 10.32 3.19 -0.89
CA ASN A 125 10.80 1.84 -0.58
C ASN A 125 11.36 1.15 -1.82
N LYS A 126 10.71 1.30 -2.99
CA LYS A 126 11.19 0.75 -4.26
C LYS A 126 12.47 1.42 -4.74
N ASP A 127 12.57 2.72 -4.54
CA ASP A 127 13.74 3.53 -4.91
C ASP A 127 14.93 3.33 -3.95
N GLY A 128 14.73 2.59 -2.84
CA GLY A 128 15.76 2.36 -1.83
C GLY A 128 16.07 3.61 -0.99
N LEU A 129 15.06 4.43 -0.73
CA LEU A 129 15.21 5.73 -0.07
C LEU A 129 14.60 5.78 1.33
N ILE A 130 13.93 4.72 1.78
CA ILE A 130 13.42 4.58 3.14
C ILE A 130 13.78 3.24 3.75
N SER A 131 13.85 3.21 5.08
CA SER A 131 14.03 1.99 5.87
C SER A 131 13.30 2.11 7.21
N ASP A 132 13.29 1.03 8.00
CA ASP A 132 12.80 1.01 9.39
C ASP A 132 11.38 1.56 9.61
N PHE A 133 10.49 1.40 8.62
CA PHE A 133 9.09 1.79 8.75
C PHE A 133 8.40 1.04 9.90
N LYS A 134 7.79 1.80 10.81
CA LYS A 134 7.06 1.31 11.98
C LYS A 134 5.78 2.10 12.16
N LYS A 135 4.68 1.37 12.35
CA LYS A 135 3.42 1.93 12.84
C LYS A 135 3.47 1.95 14.38
N ILE A 136 3.60 3.13 14.96
CA ILE A 136 3.62 3.31 16.42
C ILE A 136 2.20 3.24 16.98
N SER A 137 1.23 3.84 16.28
CA SER A 137 -0.20 3.75 16.57
C SER A 137 -1.03 3.96 15.30
N ASP A 138 -2.36 4.00 15.41
CA ASP A 138 -3.24 4.36 14.27
C ASP A 138 -3.04 5.80 13.77
N PHE A 139 -2.38 6.65 14.57
CA PHE A 139 -2.20 8.07 14.30
C PHE A 139 -0.72 8.50 14.27
N CYS A 140 0.21 7.53 14.35
CA CYS A 140 1.63 7.82 14.42
C CYS A 140 2.44 6.75 13.68
N ILE A 141 3.31 7.20 12.77
CA ILE A 141 4.29 6.37 12.08
C ILE A 141 5.69 6.96 12.25
N THR A 142 6.70 6.10 12.15
CA THR A 142 8.10 6.51 12.05
C THR A 142 8.83 5.67 11.02
N PHE A 143 9.84 6.25 10.39
CA PHE A 143 10.70 5.61 9.41
C PHE A 143 11.99 6.43 9.25
N GLN A 144 12.99 5.86 8.60
CA GLN A 144 14.16 6.60 8.14
C GLN A 144 14.02 6.91 6.65
N VAL A 145 14.53 8.05 6.22
CA VAL A 145 14.55 8.47 4.82
C VAL A 145 15.92 9.06 4.48
N GLU A 146 16.39 8.93 3.24
CA GLU A 146 17.55 9.70 2.80
C GLU A 146 17.31 11.21 2.94
N GLN A 147 18.29 11.93 3.47
CA GLN A 147 18.22 13.37 3.74
C GLN A 147 17.76 14.18 2.52
N PHE A 148 18.23 13.82 1.32
CA PHE A 148 17.84 14.52 0.09
C PHE A 148 16.37 14.30 -0.31
N ALA A 149 15.75 13.21 0.13
CA ALA A 149 14.35 12.87 -0.12
C ALA A 149 13.40 13.39 0.96
N LEU A 150 13.93 13.91 2.08
CA LEU A 150 13.14 14.48 3.19
C LEU A 150 12.12 15.52 2.72
N GLN A 151 12.48 16.36 1.75
CA GLN A 151 11.59 17.41 1.25
C GLN A 151 10.31 16.84 0.62
N GLU A 152 10.37 15.65 0.01
CA GLU A 152 9.18 14.98 -0.53
C GLU A 152 8.22 14.56 0.59
N VAL A 153 8.75 14.08 1.72
CA VAL A 153 7.96 13.75 2.90
C VAL A 153 7.33 15.00 3.50
N LEU A 154 8.08 16.10 3.60
CA LEU A 154 7.56 17.37 4.12
C LEU A 154 6.45 17.97 3.24
N ASN A 155 6.47 17.71 1.93
CA ASN A 155 5.41 18.15 1.02
C ASN A 155 4.06 17.50 1.33
N LEU A 156 4.03 16.31 1.96
CA LEU A 156 2.78 15.66 2.38
C LEU A 156 1.92 16.55 3.30
N LYS A 157 2.51 17.48 4.06
CA LYS A 157 1.75 18.45 4.87
C LYS A 157 0.75 19.26 4.03
N ARG A 158 1.04 19.48 2.74
CA ARG A 158 0.20 20.24 1.82
C ARG A 158 -0.82 19.36 1.11
N ASP A 159 -0.45 18.12 0.81
CA ASP A 159 -1.16 17.30 -0.16
C ASP A 159 -2.00 16.17 0.47
N CYS A 160 -1.75 15.82 1.74
CA CYS A 160 -2.40 14.66 2.37
C CYS A 160 -3.87 14.91 2.78
N GLY A 161 -4.32 16.17 2.81
CA GLY A 161 -5.71 16.51 3.11
C GLY A 161 -6.10 16.39 4.59
N PHE A 162 -5.14 16.26 5.51
CA PHE A 162 -5.34 16.31 6.96
C PHE A 162 -4.18 17.02 7.65
N GLU A 163 -4.43 17.51 8.88
CA GLU A 163 -3.38 18.12 9.69
C GLU A 163 -2.43 17.05 10.22
N VAL A 164 -1.15 17.16 9.85
CA VAL A 164 -0.10 16.23 10.27
C VAL A 164 1.13 17.00 10.76
N LEU A 165 1.59 16.62 11.94
CA LEU A 165 2.88 17.02 12.47
C LEU A 165 3.94 16.07 11.90
N ILE A 166 4.98 16.64 11.32
CA ILE A 166 6.15 15.88 10.82
C ILE A 166 7.37 16.50 11.47
N ASP A 167 7.98 15.71 12.34
CA ASP A 167 9.21 16.00 13.07
C ASP A 167 10.33 15.13 12.48
N TYR A 168 11.56 15.66 12.47
CA TYR A 168 12.71 14.96 11.91
C TYR A 168 14.00 15.33 12.64
N ASP A 169 14.87 14.35 12.82
CA ASP A 169 16.19 14.44 13.48
C ASP A 169 17.28 13.81 12.61
#